data_AF-A0A4R0REK4-F1
#
_entry.id   AF-A0A4R0REK4-F1
#
_cell.length_a   1.000
_cell.length_b   1.000
_cell.length_c   1.000
_cell.angle_alpha   90.00
_cell.angle_beta   90.00
_cell.angle_gamma   90.00
#
_symmetry.space_group_name_H-M   'P 1'
#
loop_
_entity.id
_entity.type
_entity.pdbx_description
1 polymer ?
#
loop_
_entity_poly.entity_id
_entity_poly.type
_entity_poly.pdbx_seq_one_letter_code
_entity_poly.pdbx_strand_id
1 'polypeptide(L)'
;MPHSSQFSSTTLANEALKAYAAACRMDVEDRAAIAAKWVLKAESDSPHQNLCYIAGMQDISSGCYFRLRLYLSRKGKMDSDFRFTRPTEEQRLANLPRGSDKTPGDLIKSWMAKRLFKDDPADVYLRPTDTPMVFPAHKLVLSQASAAFTSSPPGTKLSATATAGVPVVDVPETAETVHNLLRCCYGLLPSRSEIKDGKVVFDLFQVAFKYRMLKLIQTLRILLVPLIKTCPVRVYFLASSMGWHDKAKEAALRAADSSLYIDNVYTPEMEVTSARMYWSLLHVRAEVQAIIRGISTGFWTERRAPAGENLPDGPPKKKSRMAFADLRATSAHFHEIPKESSRTKAKSETRTHHAHTSSKLNPEPSLGPKRKLDAFKVESNISPDVKAFNPMEKIYAGMVAREFGSEGIAKLVKDSKAMDAAIEEALRKVHLSLI
;
A
#
# COMPACT_ATOMS: atom_id res chain seq x y z
N MET A 1 -49.25 16.34 -25.69
CA MET A 1 -48.77 16.21 -24.30
C MET A 1 -47.36 15.66 -24.35
N PRO A 2 -46.35 16.29 -23.72
CA PRO A 2 -45.00 15.78 -23.79
C PRO A 2 -44.84 14.63 -22.80
N HIS A 3 -44.37 13.48 -23.30
CA HIS A 3 -43.88 12.39 -22.47
C HIS A 3 -42.59 12.85 -21.77
N SER A 4 -42.75 13.42 -20.58
CA SER A 4 -41.66 13.65 -19.64
C SER A 4 -41.15 12.30 -19.15
N SER A 5 -40.08 11.80 -19.78
CA SER A 5 -39.32 10.64 -19.32
C SER A 5 -38.70 10.96 -17.95
N GLN A 6 -39.38 10.55 -16.88
CA GLN A 6 -38.80 10.50 -15.54
C GLN A 6 -37.69 9.44 -15.56
N PHE A 7 -36.47 9.85 -15.89
CA PHE A 7 -35.30 9.03 -15.62
C PHE A 7 -35.19 8.86 -14.10
N SER A 8 -35.06 7.62 -13.62
CA SER A 8 -34.83 7.37 -12.20
C SER A 8 -33.51 8.04 -11.77
N SER A 9 -33.46 8.58 -10.55
CA SER A 9 -32.27 9.21 -9.97
C SER A 9 -31.03 8.31 -10.09
N THR A 10 -31.22 6.99 -9.97
CA THR A 10 -30.18 5.96 -10.11
C THR A 10 -29.60 5.87 -11.52
N THR A 11 -30.40 5.97 -12.57
CA THR A 11 -29.91 5.95 -13.95
C THR A 11 -29.07 7.19 -14.24
N LEU A 12 -29.50 8.35 -13.73
CA LEU A 12 -28.80 9.61 -13.92
C LEU A 12 -27.45 9.64 -13.17
N ALA A 13 -27.41 9.07 -11.95
CA ALA A 13 -26.17 8.86 -11.20
C ALA A 13 -25.18 7.95 -11.94
N ASN A 14 -25.67 6.84 -12.51
CA ASN A 14 -24.83 5.90 -13.25
C ASN A 14 -24.25 6.52 -14.53
N GLU A 15 -25.03 7.30 -15.28
CA GLU A 15 -24.52 8.03 -16.44
C GLU A 15 -23.49 9.10 -16.05
N ALA A 16 -23.71 9.81 -14.94
CA ALA A 16 -22.74 10.76 -14.42
C ALA A 16 -21.43 10.07 -14.00
N LEU A 17 -21.49 8.89 -13.37
CA LEU A 17 -20.31 8.08 -13.04
C LEU A 17 -19.56 7.59 -14.29
N LYS A 18 -20.28 7.20 -15.36
CA LYS A 18 -19.66 6.85 -16.65
C LYS A 18 -18.94 8.04 -17.27
N ALA A 19 -19.59 9.21 -17.29
CA ALA A 19 -19.01 10.45 -17.78
C ALA A 19 -17.76 10.85 -16.98
N TYR A 20 -17.81 10.72 -15.65
CA TYR A 20 -16.66 10.96 -14.77
C TYR A 20 -15.50 10.03 -15.11
N ALA A 21 -15.76 8.71 -15.23
CA ALA A 21 -14.73 7.73 -15.56
C ALA A 21 -14.08 8.01 -16.93
N ALA A 22 -14.87 8.39 -17.94
CA ALA A 22 -14.35 8.77 -19.25
C ALA A 22 -13.49 10.04 -19.17
N ALA A 23 -13.95 11.07 -18.46
CA ALA A 23 -13.22 12.32 -18.29
C ALA A 23 -11.87 12.12 -17.58
N CYS A 24 -11.84 11.34 -16.49
CA CYS A 24 -10.60 10.99 -15.79
C CYS A 24 -9.64 10.20 -16.68
N ARG A 25 -10.13 9.27 -17.50
CA ARG A 25 -9.30 8.49 -18.43
C ARG A 25 -8.67 9.37 -19.52
N MET A 26 -9.39 10.39 -19.95
CA MET A 26 -8.94 11.36 -20.96
C MET A 26 -8.18 12.55 -20.36
N ASP A 27 -8.02 12.59 -19.03
CA ASP A 27 -7.39 13.71 -18.30
C ASP A 27 -8.06 15.07 -18.55
N VAL A 28 -9.41 15.07 -18.68
CA VAL A 28 -10.20 16.28 -18.92
C VAL A 28 -10.86 16.76 -17.63
N GLU A 29 -10.14 17.61 -16.88
CA GLU A 29 -10.51 18.07 -15.55
C GLU A 29 -11.89 18.75 -15.48
N ASP A 30 -12.18 19.69 -16.37
CA ASP A 30 -13.46 20.42 -16.36
C ASP A 30 -14.67 19.48 -16.52
N ARG A 31 -14.52 18.45 -17.38
CA ARG A 31 -15.57 17.44 -17.59
C ARG A 31 -15.71 16.52 -16.38
N ALA A 32 -14.59 16.15 -15.74
CA ALA A 32 -14.61 15.38 -14.51
C ALA A 32 -15.32 16.16 -13.39
N ALA A 33 -15.04 17.46 -13.26
CA ALA A 33 -15.68 18.33 -12.29
C ALA A 33 -17.19 18.50 -12.53
N ILE A 34 -17.61 18.68 -13.79
CA ILE A 34 -19.03 18.73 -14.14
C ILE A 34 -19.71 17.40 -13.80
N ALA A 35 -19.13 16.27 -14.21
CA ALA A 35 -19.69 14.96 -13.93
C ALA A 35 -19.81 14.69 -12.41
N ALA A 36 -18.79 15.03 -11.63
CA ALA A 36 -18.80 14.89 -10.17
C ALA A 36 -19.91 15.72 -9.50
N LYS A 37 -20.20 16.93 -9.99
CA LYS A 37 -21.34 17.74 -9.51
C LYS A 37 -22.67 17.04 -9.75
N TRP A 38 -22.84 16.39 -10.90
CA TRP A 38 -24.05 15.61 -11.20
C TRP A 38 -24.18 14.38 -10.30
N VAL A 39 -23.07 13.69 -10.01
CA VAL A 39 -23.06 12.58 -9.03
C VAL A 39 -23.50 13.07 -7.65
N LEU A 40 -22.95 14.19 -7.16
CA LEU A 40 -23.32 14.77 -5.87
C LEU A 40 -24.80 15.14 -5.79
N LYS A 41 -25.34 15.72 -6.87
CA LYS A 41 -26.76 16.07 -6.95
C LYS A 41 -27.63 14.80 -6.86
N ALA A 42 -27.29 13.77 -7.62
CA ALA A 42 -28.04 12.53 -7.64
C ALA A 42 -27.97 11.75 -6.30
N GLU A 43 -26.84 11.79 -5.59
CA GLU A 43 -26.74 11.21 -4.24
C GLU A 43 -27.59 11.95 -3.20
N SER A 44 -27.71 13.27 -3.34
CA SER A 44 -28.54 14.09 -2.43
C SER A 44 -30.03 13.71 -2.53
N ASP A 45 -30.46 13.24 -3.70
CA ASP A 45 -31.84 12.83 -3.98
C ASP A 45 -32.14 11.37 -3.55
N SER A 46 -31.12 10.56 -3.23
CA SER A 46 -31.27 9.15 -2.80
C SER A 46 -30.07 8.71 -1.95
N PRO A 47 -30.12 8.88 -0.61
CA PRO A 47 -29.02 8.57 0.29
C PRO A 47 -28.90 7.06 0.54
N HIS A 48 -28.48 6.31 -0.48
CA HIS A 48 -27.97 4.96 -0.28
C HIS A 48 -26.46 5.01 -0.12
N GLN A 49 -25.94 4.28 0.87
CA GLN A 49 -24.52 4.07 1.17
C GLN A 49 -23.79 3.27 0.08
N ASN A 50 -24.07 3.55 -1.19
CA ASN A 50 -23.33 2.95 -2.28
C ASN A 50 -21.95 3.60 -2.32
N LEU A 51 -20.91 2.79 -2.49
CA LEU A 51 -19.54 3.27 -2.62
C LEU A 51 -19.33 4.18 -3.86
N CYS A 52 -20.39 4.51 -4.62
CA CYS A 52 -20.37 5.28 -5.86
C CYS A 52 -19.41 4.71 -6.90
N TYR A 53 -19.63 3.42 -7.22
CA TYR A 53 -18.77 2.67 -8.11
C TYR A 53 -19.56 1.93 -9.17
N ILE A 54 -19.09 2.00 -10.40
CA ILE A 54 -19.61 1.23 -11.54
C ILE A 54 -18.46 0.45 -12.20
N ALA A 55 -18.77 -0.65 -12.89
CA ALA A 55 -17.75 -1.47 -13.55
C ALA A 55 -16.83 -0.68 -14.50
N GLY A 56 -17.36 0.35 -15.18
CA GLY A 56 -16.59 1.21 -16.09
C GLY A 56 -15.52 2.08 -15.41
N MET A 57 -15.53 2.21 -14.08
CA MET A 57 -14.51 2.92 -13.32
C MET A 57 -13.24 2.10 -13.10
N GLN A 58 -13.22 0.81 -13.42
CA GLN A 58 -12.01 -0.01 -13.24
C GLN A 58 -10.81 0.51 -14.05
N ASP A 59 -11.03 1.25 -15.13
CA ASP A 59 -9.95 1.76 -15.99
C ASP A 59 -9.46 3.16 -15.59
N ILE A 60 -9.96 3.74 -14.49
CA ILE A 60 -9.40 4.96 -13.90
C ILE A 60 -8.54 4.61 -12.68
N SER A 61 -7.70 5.54 -12.24
CA SER A 61 -6.84 5.31 -11.07
C SER A 61 -7.64 5.27 -9.76
N SER A 62 -7.14 4.56 -8.76
CA SER A 62 -7.63 4.63 -7.39
C SER A 62 -7.61 6.05 -6.85
N GLY A 63 -6.65 6.87 -7.28
CA GLY A 63 -6.58 8.29 -6.97
C GLY A 63 -7.78 9.07 -7.50
N CYS A 64 -8.17 8.86 -8.76
CA CYS A 64 -9.35 9.50 -9.34
C CYS A 64 -10.62 9.17 -8.56
N TYR A 65 -10.77 7.90 -8.19
CA TYR A 65 -11.94 7.45 -7.43
C TYR A 65 -11.92 7.94 -5.97
N PHE A 66 -10.74 7.99 -5.33
CA PHE A 66 -10.56 8.60 -4.02
C PHE A 66 -10.97 10.07 -4.00
N ARG A 67 -10.52 10.85 -5.00
CA ARG A 67 -10.87 12.27 -5.12
C ARG A 67 -12.37 12.48 -5.30
N LEU A 68 -13.04 11.65 -6.11
CA LEU A 68 -14.51 11.68 -6.21
C LEU A 68 -15.17 11.45 -4.85
N ARG A 69 -14.78 10.39 -4.14
CA ARG A 69 -15.35 10.10 -2.81
C ARG A 69 -15.08 11.20 -1.79
N LEU A 70 -13.88 11.78 -1.81
CA LEU A 70 -13.52 12.91 -0.96
C LEU A 70 -14.40 14.13 -1.29
N TYR A 71 -14.67 14.39 -2.58
CA TYR A 71 -15.60 15.42 -3.04
C TYR A 71 -17.02 15.21 -2.51
N LEU A 72 -17.54 13.99 -2.64
CA LEU A 72 -18.87 13.62 -2.17
C LEU A 72 -18.97 13.72 -0.63
N SER A 73 -17.97 13.21 0.10
CA SER A 73 -17.97 13.22 1.57
C SER A 73 -17.93 14.64 2.16
N ARG A 74 -17.35 15.60 1.44
CA ARG A 74 -17.35 17.02 1.81
C ARG A 74 -18.51 17.81 1.21
N LYS A 75 -19.51 17.15 0.62
CA LYS A 75 -20.67 17.77 -0.01
C LYS A 75 -20.27 18.85 -1.03
N GLY A 76 -19.21 18.58 -1.78
CA GLY A 76 -18.67 19.47 -2.82
C GLY A 76 -17.84 20.66 -2.32
N LYS A 77 -17.61 20.80 -1.01
CA LYS A 77 -16.75 21.84 -0.45
C LYS A 77 -15.28 21.46 -0.60
N MET A 78 -14.64 21.99 -1.63
CA MET A 78 -13.22 21.81 -1.93
C MET A 78 -12.50 23.14 -2.09
N ASP A 79 -11.18 23.10 -1.95
CA ASP A 79 -10.30 24.21 -2.31
C ASP A 79 -10.36 24.44 -3.83
N SER A 80 -10.08 25.67 -4.23
CA SER A 80 -9.96 26.14 -5.61
C SER A 80 -8.91 25.38 -6.44
N ASP A 81 -7.86 24.86 -5.79
CA ASP A 81 -6.80 24.09 -6.45
C ASP A 81 -7.16 22.61 -6.66
N PHE A 82 -8.27 22.15 -6.07
CA PHE A 82 -8.69 20.75 -6.11
C PHE A 82 -8.88 20.26 -7.53
N ARG A 83 -8.31 19.09 -7.80
CA ARG A 83 -8.38 18.39 -9.08
C ARG A 83 -9.02 17.03 -8.88
N PHE A 84 -9.62 16.47 -9.92
CA PHE A 84 -10.21 15.13 -9.95
C PHE A 84 -9.32 14.12 -10.68
N THR A 85 -8.66 14.51 -11.77
CA THR A 85 -7.92 13.55 -12.60
C THR A 85 -6.56 13.21 -12.02
N ARG A 86 -5.82 14.20 -11.50
CA ARG A 86 -4.48 14.02 -10.92
C ARG A 86 -4.25 14.97 -9.74
N PRO A 87 -3.40 14.61 -8.77
CA PRO A 87 -2.98 15.57 -7.74
C PRO A 87 -2.17 16.71 -8.38
N THR A 88 -2.18 17.89 -7.74
CA THR A 88 -1.24 18.95 -8.10
C THR A 88 0.20 18.52 -7.77
N GLU A 89 1.21 19.17 -8.35
CA GLU A 89 2.60 18.86 -8.05
C GLU A 89 2.94 19.11 -6.58
N GLU A 90 2.37 20.16 -5.98
CA GLU A 90 2.51 20.48 -4.57
C GLU A 90 1.91 19.37 -3.70
N GLN A 91 0.70 18.91 -4.02
CA GLN A 91 0.06 17.80 -3.33
C GLN A 91 0.83 16.50 -3.52
N ARG A 92 1.36 16.25 -4.72
CA ARG A 92 2.18 15.07 -5.00
C ARG A 92 3.44 15.07 -4.13
N LEU A 93 4.15 16.18 -4.08
CA LEU A 93 5.35 16.36 -3.26
C LEU A 93 5.06 16.29 -1.75
N ALA A 94 3.95 16.88 -1.30
CA ALA A 94 3.54 16.85 0.11
C ALA A 94 3.17 15.43 0.60
N ASN A 95 2.65 14.58 -0.30
CA ASN A 95 2.26 13.22 0.00
C ASN A 95 3.40 12.20 -0.17
N LEU A 96 4.54 12.60 -0.73
CA LEU A 96 5.73 11.76 -0.74
C LEU A 96 6.29 11.69 0.69
N PRO A 97 6.68 10.49 1.16
CA PRO A 97 7.43 10.41 2.41
C PRO A 97 8.70 11.26 2.30
N ARG A 98 9.09 11.93 3.39
CA ARG A 98 10.31 12.73 3.39
C ARG A 98 11.51 11.84 3.04
N GLY A 99 12.33 12.29 2.10
CA GLY A 99 13.61 11.64 1.80
C GLY A 99 14.55 11.70 3.00
N SER A 100 15.64 10.95 2.96
CA SER A 100 16.66 11.07 3.99
C SER A 100 17.23 12.49 4.02
N ASP A 101 17.58 13.00 5.21
CA ASP A 101 18.26 14.30 5.37
C ASP A 101 19.69 14.29 4.79
N LYS A 102 20.15 13.19 4.18
CA LYS A 102 21.49 13.05 3.63
C LYS A 102 21.57 13.76 2.28
N THR A 103 22.59 14.60 2.11
CA THR A 103 22.88 15.20 0.82
C THR A 103 23.42 14.15 -0.16
N PRO A 104 23.34 14.37 -1.49
CA PRO A 104 24.01 13.51 -2.47
C PRO A 104 25.50 13.30 -2.16
N GLY A 105 26.17 14.31 -1.60
CA GLY A 105 27.56 14.23 -1.17
C GLY A 105 27.78 13.23 -0.03
N ASP A 106 26.87 13.19 0.95
CA ASP A 106 26.95 12.24 2.07
C ASP A 106 26.68 10.81 1.62
N LEU A 107 25.74 10.63 0.67
CA LEU A 107 25.46 9.32 0.06
C LEU A 107 26.69 8.76 -0.66
N ILE A 108 27.39 9.59 -1.42
CA ILE A 108 28.59 9.17 -2.15
C ILE A 108 29.75 8.91 -1.19
N LYS A 109 29.98 9.76 -0.19
CA LYS A 109 30.98 9.50 0.86
C LYS A 109 30.70 8.17 1.56
N SER A 110 29.44 7.91 1.93
CA SER A 110 29.02 6.65 2.55
C SER A 110 29.21 5.44 1.64
N TRP A 111 28.98 5.61 0.33
CA TRP A 111 29.19 4.56 -0.68
C TRP A 111 30.68 4.25 -0.87
N MET A 112 31.51 5.27 -1.03
CA MET A 112 32.97 5.15 -1.18
C MET A 112 33.63 4.55 0.06
N ALA A 113 33.09 4.81 1.25
CA ALA A 113 33.59 4.24 2.49
C ALA A 113 33.46 2.71 2.57
N LYS A 114 32.69 2.05 1.68
CA LYS A 114 32.43 0.60 1.75
C LYS A 114 33.62 -0.29 1.41
N ARG A 115 34.82 0.26 1.16
CA ARG A 115 36.03 -0.49 0.75
C ARG A 115 35.85 -1.40 -0.48
N LEU A 116 34.71 -1.33 -1.17
CA LEU A 116 34.37 -2.13 -2.34
C LEU A 116 35.31 -1.87 -3.51
N PHE A 117 35.87 -0.66 -3.58
CA PHE A 117 36.70 -0.20 -4.69
C PHE A 117 38.19 -0.10 -4.33
N LYS A 118 38.61 -0.67 -3.19
CA LYS A 118 40.01 -0.59 -2.73
C LYS A 118 40.90 -1.50 -3.57
N ASP A 119 40.44 -2.74 -3.77
CA ASP A 119 41.22 -3.80 -4.42
C ASP A 119 40.80 -4.00 -5.89
N ASP A 120 39.57 -3.58 -6.25
CA ASP A 120 39.02 -3.64 -7.61
C ASP A 120 38.41 -2.27 -7.98
N PRO A 121 39.00 -1.49 -8.91
CA PRO A 121 38.51 -0.17 -9.25
C PRO A 121 37.19 -0.23 -10.05
N ALA A 122 36.39 0.83 -9.95
CA ALA A 122 35.15 0.93 -10.70
C ALA A 122 35.38 0.96 -12.21
N ASP A 123 34.61 0.17 -12.96
CA ASP A 123 34.65 0.07 -14.42
C ASP A 123 33.42 0.69 -15.10
N VAL A 124 32.52 1.28 -14.30
CA VAL A 124 31.37 2.08 -14.73
C VAL A 124 30.94 3.08 -13.64
N TYR A 125 30.43 4.22 -14.08
CA TYR A 125 29.82 5.24 -13.23
C TYR A 125 28.34 5.41 -13.56
N LEU A 126 27.48 5.49 -12.55
CA LEU A 126 26.07 5.88 -12.70
C LEU A 126 25.89 7.34 -12.32
N ARG A 127 25.26 8.15 -13.17
CA ARG A 127 24.94 9.55 -12.90
C ARG A 127 23.43 9.72 -12.74
N PRO A 128 22.93 10.00 -11.52
CA PRO A 128 21.52 10.30 -11.29
C PRO A 128 21.11 11.63 -11.94
N THR A 129 19.81 11.86 -12.10
CA THR A 129 19.30 13.07 -12.81
C THR A 129 19.28 14.32 -11.94
N ASP A 130 19.19 14.17 -10.62
CA ASP A 130 19.07 15.27 -9.66
C ASP A 130 20.42 15.83 -9.19
N THR A 131 21.55 15.26 -9.65
CA THR A 131 22.88 15.67 -9.22
C THR A 131 23.93 15.49 -10.32
N PRO A 132 24.94 16.38 -10.42
CA PRO A 132 26.07 16.15 -11.31
C PRO A 132 27.02 15.05 -10.81
N MET A 133 26.83 14.55 -9.58
CA MET A 133 27.74 13.57 -8.98
C MET A 133 27.55 12.16 -9.55
N VAL A 134 28.63 11.38 -9.56
CA VAL A 134 28.65 10.01 -10.10
C VAL A 134 28.87 8.96 -9.01
N PHE A 135 28.21 7.82 -9.16
CA PHE A 135 28.33 6.67 -8.27
C PHE A 135 29.16 5.57 -8.95
N PRO A 136 30.33 5.20 -8.40
CA PRO A 136 31.11 4.08 -8.93
C PRO A 136 30.38 2.75 -8.74
N ALA A 137 30.53 1.86 -9.72
CA ALA A 137 30.02 0.49 -9.66
C ALA A 137 30.88 -0.45 -10.52
N HIS A 138 30.56 -1.74 -10.46
CA HIS A 138 31.14 -2.79 -11.30
C HIS A 138 30.10 -3.28 -12.32
N LYS A 139 30.44 -3.28 -13.61
CA LYS A 139 29.57 -3.78 -14.70
C LYS A 139 29.14 -5.21 -14.44
N LEU A 140 30.04 -6.05 -13.94
CA LEU A 140 29.72 -7.43 -13.58
C LEU A 140 28.57 -7.50 -12.57
N VAL A 141 28.65 -6.72 -11.48
CA VAL A 141 27.61 -6.70 -10.43
C VAL A 141 26.28 -6.18 -10.99
N LEU A 142 26.31 -5.10 -11.77
CA LEU A 142 25.10 -4.56 -12.39
C LEU A 142 24.47 -5.55 -13.38
N SER A 143 25.28 -6.23 -14.19
CA SER A 143 24.82 -7.22 -15.16
C SER A 143 24.18 -8.46 -14.52
N GLN A 144 24.70 -8.89 -13.37
CA GLN A 144 24.12 -9.98 -12.59
C GLN A 144 22.80 -9.58 -11.93
N ALA A 145 22.67 -8.30 -11.56
CA ALA A 145 21.45 -7.79 -10.95
C ALA A 145 20.34 -7.55 -12.00
N SER A 146 20.71 -7.07 -13.18
CA SER A 146 19.81 -6.93 -14.32
C SER A 146 20.53 -6.86 -15.67
N ALA A 147 20.01 -7.60 -16.65
CA ALA A 147 20.39 -7.48 -18.05
C ALA A 147 20.06 -6.11 -18.68
N ALA A 148 19.21 -5.30 -18.04
CA ALA A 148 18.96 -3.94 -18.47
C ALA A 148 20.26 -3.12 -18.46
N PHE A 149 21.19 -3.37 -17.53
CA PHE A 149 22.47 -2.66 -17.45
C PHE A 149 23.53 -3.08 -18.47
N THR A 150 23.33 -4.19 -19.19
CA THR A 150 24.23 -4.62 -20.28
C THR A 150 23.77 -4.16 -21.65
N SER A 151 22.46 -3.96 -21.81
CA SER A 151 21.82 -3.61 -23.08
C SER A 151 21.13 -2.26 -22.94
N SER A 152 21.93 -1.16 -22.93
CA SER A 152 21.47 0.24 -22.86
C SER A 152 20.09 0.41 -22.20
N PRO A 153 20.00 0.41 -20.85
CA PRO A 153 18.74 0.32 -20.14
C PRO A 153 17.70 1.36 -20.62
N PRO A 154 16.39 1.04 -20.58
CA PRO A 154 15.36 1.96 -21.06
C PRO A 154 15.39 3.30 -20.31
N GLY A 155 15.66 4.38 -21.04
CA GLY A 155 15.80 5.73 -20.52
C GLY A 155 17.21 6.11 -20.05
N THR A 156 18.19 5.22 -20.18
CA THR A 156 19.59 5.54 -19.92
C THR A 156 20.30 5.96 -21.19
N LYS A 157 21.24 6.89 -21.03
CA LYS A 157 22.09 7.37 -22.12
C LYS A 157 23.53 7.12 -21.73
N LEU A 158 24.30 6.52 -22.64
CA LEU A 158 25.76 6.54 -22.55
C LEU A 158 26.18 8.00 -22.70
N SER A 159 26.69 8.60 -21.63
CA SER A 159 27.20 9.96 -21.69
C SER A 159 28.53 9.94 -22.44
N ALA A 160 28.73 10.88 -23.36
CA ALA A 160 29.99 11.05 -24.09
C ALA A 160 31.17 11.42 -23.17
N THR A 161 30.90 11.82 -21.92
CA THR A 161 31.91 12.12 -20.91
C THR A 161 32.40 10.83 -20.25
N ALA A 162 33.52 10.28 -20.73
CA ALA A 162 34.27 9.28 -19.97
C ALA A 162 35.01 9.98 -18.82
N THR A 163 34.75 9.59 -17.58
CA THR A 163 35.54 10.06 -16.43
C THR A 163 36.78 9.19 -16.34
N ALA A 164 37.96 9.75 -16.66
CA ALA A 164 39.23 9.00 -16.65
C ALA A 164 39.21 7.71 -17.51
N GLY A 165 38.50 7.73 -18.65
CA GLY A 165 38.38 6.57 -19.54
C GLY A 165 37.30 5.55 -19.14
N VAL A 166 36.62 5.74 -18.01
CA VAL A 166 35.53 4.89 -17.54
C VAL A 166 34.17 5.44 -18.03
N PRO A 167 33.28 4.60 -18.58
CA PRO A 167 31.99 5.05 -19.09
C PRO A 167 31.06 5.55 -17.98
N VAL A 168 30.33 6.62 -18.27
CA VAL A 168 29.29 7.19 -17.41
C VAL A 168 27.92 6.90 -18.03
N VAL A 169 27.03 6.30 -17.25
CA VAL A 169 25.65 5.98 -17.63
C VAL A 169 24.70 6.90 -16.89
N ASP A 170 23.95 7.71 -17.64
CA ASP A 170 22.90 8.56 -17.08
C ASP A 170 21.67 7.75 -16.74
N VAL A 171 21.17 7.93 -15.53
CA VAL A 171 19.97 7.24 -15.02
C VAL A 171 18.92 8.27 -14.55
N PRO A 172 17.63 8.04 -14.86
CA PRO A 172 16.55 8.99 -14.52
C PRO A 172 16.19 9.02 -13.02
N GLU A 173 16.75 8.10 -12.23
CA GLU A 173 16.52 8.02 -10.79
C GLU A 173 17.28 9.11 -10.02
N THR A 174 16.82 9.37 -8.79
CA THR A 174 17.49 10.30 -7.85
C THR A 174 18.72 9.68 -7.21
N ALA A 175 19.62 10.51 -6.68
CA ALA A 175 20.83 10.07 -5.98
C ALA A 175 20.54 9.09 -4.83
N GLU A 176 19.49 9.34 -4.04
CA GLU A 176 19.05 8.46 -2.96
C GLU A 176 18.62 7.08 -3.49
N THR A 177 17.88 7.07 -4.59
CA THR A 177 17.37 5.85 -5.22
C THR A 177 18.52 5.03 -5.80
N VAL A 178 19.42 5.66 -6.56
CA VAL A 178 20.61 5.02 -7.13
C VAL A 178 21.51 4.45 -6.04
N HIS A 179 21.75 5.22 -4.97
CA HIS A 179 22.54 4.76 -3.83
C HIS A 179 21.96 3.48 -3.20
N ASN A 180 20.65 3.47 -2.91
CA ASN A 180 19.98 2.31 -2.32
C ASN A 180 19.92 1.12 -3.28
N LEU A 181 19.76 1.37 -4.58
CA LEU A 181 19.76 0.33 -5.61
C LEU A 181 21.11 -0.36 -5.70
N LEU A 182 22.19 0.43 -5.77
CA LEU A 182 23.57 -0.07 -5.79
C LEU A 182 23.87 -0.90 -4.55
N ARG A 183 23.54 -0.37 -3.36
CA ARG A 183 23.64 -1.13 -2.12
C ARG A 183 22.97 -2.50 -2.23
N CYS A 184 21.76 -2.58 -2.76
CA CYS A 184 21.07 -3.85 -2.96
C CYS A 184 21.79 -4.79 -3.95
N CYS A 185 22.33 -4.26 -5.05
CA CYS A 185 23.10 -5.04 -6.03
C CYS A 185 24.35 -5.68 -5.41
N TYR A 186 24.96 -5.01 -4.42
CA TYR A 186 26.10 -5.51 -3.66
C TYR A 186 25.70 -6.29 -2.39
N GLY A 187 24.43 -6.66 -2.23
CA GLY A 187 23.94 -7.44 -1.08
C GLY A 187 23.77 -6.64 0.22
N LEU A 188 23.89 -5.30 0.18
CA LEU A 188 23.77 -4.40 1.33
C LEU A 188 22.34 -3.89 1.49
N LEU A 189 21.44 -4.73 2.01
CA LEU A 189 20.03 -4.38 2.15
C LEU A 189 19.79 -3.20 3.11
N PRO A 190 18.70 -2.43 2.92
CA PRO A 190 18.27 -1.42 3.88
C PRO A 190 18.01 -2.03 5.26
N SER A 191 18.50 -1.35 6.30
CA SER A 191 18.29 -1.73 7.69
C SER A 191 16.85 -1.48 8.14
N ARG A 192 16.46 -2.08 9.28
CA ARG A 192 15.12 -1.90 9.85
C ARG A 192 14.78 -0.43 10.16
N SER A 193 15.78 0.38 10.51
CA SER A 193 15.59 1.82 10.75
C SER A 193 15.35 2.60 9.47
N GLU A 194 15.97 2.20 8.36
CA GLU A 194 15.85 2.87 7.06
C GLU A 194 14.50 2.56 6.38
N ILE A 195 13.87 1.43 6.71
CA ILE A 195 12.58 1.05 6.14
C ILE A 195 11.36 1.50 6.97
N LYS A 196 11.51 2.33 8.00
CA LYS A 196 10.41 2.64 8.94
C LYS A 196 9.17 3.27 8.29
N ASP A 197 9.37 4.21 7.37
CA ASP A 197 8.33 4.92 6.62
C ASP A 197 7.96 4.22 5.29
N GLY A 198 8.69 3.14 4.97
CA GLY A 198 8.57 2.38 3.74
C GLY A 198 9.08 3.09 2.48
N LYS A 199 9.46 4.38 2.53
CA LYS A 199 9.84 5.15 1.34
C LYS A 199 10.86 4.42 0.49
N VAL A 200 11.98 4.07 1.12
CA VAL A 200 13.10 3.34 0.50
C VAL A 200 12.62 2.05 -0.15
N VAL A 201 11.72 1.31 0.49
CA VAL A 201 11.20 0.04 -0.03
C VAL A 201 10.33 0.26 -1.27
N PHE A 202 9.41 1.23 -1.23
CA PHE A 202 8.53 1.53 -2.37
C PHE A 202 9.31 2.11 -3.57
N ASP A 203 10.28 3.02 -3.32
CA ASP A 203 11.14 3.57 -4.37
C ASP A 203 11.99 2.47 -5.02
N LEU A 204 12.60 1.60 -4.20
CA LEU A 204 13.35 0.44 -4.70
C LEU A 204 12.46 -0.52 -5.48
N PHE A 205 11.19 -0.69 -5.09
CA PHE A 205 10.26 -1.55 -5.82
C PHE A 205 9.99 -1.05 -7.24
N GLN A 206 9.70 0.25 -7.39
CA GLN A 206 9.43 0.84 -8.71
C GLN A 206 10.63 0.65 -9.64
N VAL A 207 11.83 0.86 -9.11
CA VAL A 207 13.09 0.80 -9.85
C VAL A 207 13.49 -0.63 -10.16
N ALA A 208 13.33 -1.54 -9.19
CA ALA A 208 13.56 -2.96 -9.39
C ALA A 208 12.59 -3.55 -10.43
N PHE A 209 11.33 -3.09 -10.44
CA PHE A 209 10.38 -3.47 -11.47
C PHE A 209 10.78 -2.94 -12.84
N LYS A 210 11.11 -1.65 -12.94
CA LYS A 210 11.57 -1.00 -14.18
C LYS A 210 12.80 -1.69 -14.77
N TYR A 211 13.78 -2.01 -13.94
CA TYR A 211 15.00 -2.71 -14.35
C TYR A 211 14.86 -4.24 -14.31
N ARG A 212 13.66 -4.81 -14.14
CA ARG A 212 13.41 -6.26 -14.16
C ARG A 212 14.29 -7.07 -13.20
N MET A 213 14.59 -6.53 -12.03
CA MET A 213 15.43 -7.13 -11.00
C MET A 213 14.63 -8.10 -10.12
N LEU A 214 14.28 -9.27 -10.64
CA LEU A 214 13.40 -10.23 -9.98
C LEU A 214 13.87 -10.67 -8.59
N LYS A 215 15.18 -10.92 -8.41
CA LYS A 215 15.76 -11.28 -7.10
C LYS A 215 15.54 -10.16 -6.08
N LEU A 216 15.72 -8.90 -6.48
CA LEU A 216 15.49 -7.75 -5.61
C LEU A 216 14.01 -7.63 -5.25
N ILE A 217 13.10 -7.80 -6.20
CA ILE A 217 11.65 -7.79 -5.95
C ILE A 217 11.26 -8.85 -4.90
N GLN A 218 11.81 -10.06 -4.99
CA GLN A 218 11.58 -11.12 -3.99
C GLN A 218 12.12 -10.74 -2.61
N THR A 219 13.32 -10.17 -2.53
CA THR A 219 13.89 -9.70 -1.26
C THR A 219 13.08 -8.56 -0.65
N LEU A 220 12.66 -7.58 -1.46
CA LEU A 220 11.84 -6.46 -1.00
C LEU A 220 10.47 -6.93 -0.51
N ARG A 221 9.91 -8.04 -1.03
CA ARG A 221 8.66 -8.64 -0.52
C ARG A 221 8.78 -9.02 0.95
N ILE A 222 9.95 -9.50 1.38
CA ILE A 222 10.22 -9.84 2.78
C ILE A 222 10.28 -8.57 3.63
N LEU A 223 10.93 -7.53 3.12
CA LEU A 223 11.02 -6.22 3.80
C LEU A 223 9.68 -5.48 3.89
N LEU A 224 8.68 -5.90 3.10
CA LEU A 224 7.33 -5.35 3.11
C LEU A 224 6.51 -5.80 4.34
N VAL A 225 6.82 -6.95 4.95
CA VAL A 225 6.07 -7.50 6.09
C VAL A 225 5.96 -6.53 7.28
N PRO A 226 7.06 -5.93 7.80
CA PRO A 226 6.95 -4.96 8.89
C PRO A 226 6.13 -3.71 8.51
N LEU A 227 6.08 -3.36 7.21
CA LEU A 227 5.35 -2.20 6.71
C LEU A 227 3.84 -2.37 6.73
N ILE A 228 3.33 -3.60 6.77
CA ILE A 228 1.88 -3.87 6.94
C ILE A 228 1.35 -3.18 8.20
N LYS A 229 2.16 -3.11 9.26
CA LYS A 229 1.76 -2.48 10.52
C LYS A 229 1.80 -0.95 10.46
N THR A 230 2.71 -0.36 9.69
CA THR A 230 2.96 1.10 9.70
C THR A 230 2.24 1.82 8.56
N CYS A 231 2.12 1.20 7.38
CA CYS A 231 1.52 1.78 6.20
C CYS A 231 0.69 0.75 5.40
N PRO A 232 -0.34 0.13 6.02
CA PRO A 232 -1.10 -0.98 5.42
C PRO A 232 -1.73 -0.64 4.07
N VAL A 233 -2.23 0.59 3.89
CA VAL A 233 -2.87 1.02 2.63
C VAL A 233 -1.86 1.01 1.46
N ARG A 234 -0.64 1.52 1.67
CA ARG A 234 0.43 1.51 0.67
C ARG A 234 0.83 0.07 0.30
N VAL A 235 1.00 -0.77 1.33
CA VAL A 235 1.33 -2.18 1.15
C VAL A 235 0.22 -2.92 0.40
N TYR A 236 -1.05 -2.63 0.69
CA TYR A 236 -2.19 -3.21 -0.02
C TYR A 236 -2.13 -2.92 -1.51
N PHE A 237 -1.97 -1.66 -1.90
CA PHE A 237 -1.91 -1.27 -3.32
C PHE A 237 -0.75 -1.94 -4.04
N LEU A 238 0.44 -1.90 -3.44
CA LEU A 238 1.62 -2.55 -4.02
C LEU A 238 1.44 -4.07 -4.14
N ALA A 239 1.11 -4.76 -3.05
CA ALA A 239 0.99 -6.21 -3.04
C ALA A 239 -0.11 -6.69 -4.01
N SER A 240 -1.22 -5.97 -4.09
CA SER A 240 -2.30 -6.28 -5.03
C SER A 240 -1.87 -6.06 -6.48
N SER A 241 -1.13 -5.00 -6.78
CA SER A 241 -0.59 -4.76 -8.14
C SER A 241 0.40 -5.83 -8.59
N MET A 242 1.10 -6.44 -7.63
CA MET A 242 2.08 -7.51 -7.86
C MET A 242 1.48 -8.92 -7.80
N GLY A 243 0.19 -9.07 -7.51
CA GLY A 243 -0.47 -10.38 -7.35
C GLY A 243 -0.04 -11.14 -6.09
N TRP A 244 0.48 -10.46 -5.07
CA TRP A 244 0.86 -11.07 -3.79
C TRP A 244 -0.34 -11.15 -2.85
N HIS A 245 -1.24 -12.07 -3.15
CA HIS A 245 -2.55 -12.20 -2.51
C HIS A 245 -2.47 -12.34 -0.99
N ASP A 246 -1.48 -13.07 -0.47
CA ASP A 246 -1.23 -13.22 0.96
C ASP A 246 -0.97 -11.88 1.64
N LYS A 247 -0.07 -11.06 1.07
CA LYS A 247 0.32 -9.76 1.62
C LYS A 247 -0.73 -8.69 1.39
N ALA A 248 -1.39 -8.72 0.24
CA ALA A 248 -2.51 -7.85 -0.05
C ALA A 248 -3.64 -8.05 0.97
N LYS A 249 -3.99 -9.30 1.25
CA LYS A 249 -5.03 -9.66 2.21
C LYS A 249 -4.68 -9.22 3.63
N GLU A 250 -3.48 -9.55 4.10
CA GLU A 250 -2.99 -9.14 5.43
C GLU A 250 -3.02 -7.60 5.59
N ALA A 251 -2.60 -6.88 4.55
CA ALA A 251 -2.62 -5.42 4.52
C ALA A 251 -4.04 -4.82 4.46
N ALA A 252 -4.94 -5.41 3.66
CA ALA A 252 -6.34 -4.97 3.55
C ALA A 252 -7.06 -5.03 4.89
N LEU A 253 -6.83 -6.11 5.64
CA LEU A 253 -7.44 -6.31 6.95
C LEU A 253 -6.87 -5.38 7.99
N ARG A 254 -5.56 -5.17 7.95
CA ARG A 254 -4.94 -4.18 8.82
C ARG A 254 -5.45 -2.77 8.52
N ALA A 255 -5.71 -2.46 7.26
CA ALA A 255 -6.35 -1.22 6.80
C ALA A 255 -7.85 -1.13 7.15
N ALA A 256 -8.54 -2.26 7.37
CA ALA A 256 -9.96 -2.29 7.75
C ALA A 256 -10.21 -1.82 9.20
N ASP A 257 -9.15 -1.65 10.00
CA ASP A 257 -9.21 -1.09 11.34
C ASP A 257 -9.82 0.32 11.35
N SER A 258 -10.87 0.53 12.15
CA SER A 258 -11.55 1.83 12.27
C SER A 258 -10.63 2.99 12.63
N SER A 259 -9.52 2.72 13.32
CA SER A 259 -8.55 3.75 13.71
C SER A 259 -7.82 4.40 12.53
N LEU A 260 -7.80 3.77 11.36
CA LEU A 260 -6.99 4.22 10.22
C LEU A 260 -7.73 5.14 9.24
N TYR A 261 -9.05 5.36 9.40
CA TYR A 261 -9.86 6.30 8.59
C TYR A 261 -9.52 6.28 7.08
N ILE A 262 -9.43 5.10 6.47
CA ILE A 262 -8.91 4.93 5.10
C ILE A 262 -9.70 5.67 4.01
N ASP A 263 -10.92 6.16 4.31
CA ASP A 263 -11.70 7.00 3.39
C ASP A 263 -11.01 8.35 3.11
N ASN A 264 -10.11 8.78 3.99
CA ASN A 264 -9.41 10.07 3.91
C ASN A 264 -7.88 9.92 3.80
N VAL A 265 -7.38 8.69 3.62
CA VAL A 265 -5.94 8.42 3.49
C VAL A 265 -5.59 8.27 2.02
N TYR A 266 -4.97 9.30 1.47
CA TYR A 266 -4.37 9.24 0.14
C TYR A 266 -2.98 8.59 0.20
N THR A 267 -2.65 7.79 -0.80
CA THR A 267 -1.27 7.32 -1.01
C THR A 267 -0.85 7.46 -2.47
N PRO A 268 0.44 7.74 -2.78
CA PRO A 268 0.89 7.88 -4.17
C PRO A 268 0.64 6.64 -5.05
N GLU A 269 0.62 5.45 -4.45
CA GLU A 269 0.34 4.18 -5.15
C GLU A 269 -1.08 4.13 -5.74
N MET A 270 -1.99 4.99 -5.27
CA MET A 270 -3.34 5.10 -5.81
C MET A 270 -3.36 5.64 -7.24
N GLU A 271 -2.33 6.36 -7.68
CA GLU A 271 -2.26 6.92 -9.04
C GLU A 271 -1.93 5.87 -10.10
N VAL A 272 -1.26 4.78 -9.71
CA VAL A 272 -0.81 3.72 -10.62
C VAL A 272 -1.64 2.44 -10.53
N THR A 273 -2.64 2.41 -9.64
CA THR A 273 -3.51 1.25 -9.41
C THR A 273 -4.94 1.53 -9.89
N SER A 274 -5.64 0.49 -10.33
CA SER A 274 -7.04 0.59 -10.77
C SER A 274 -7.97 1.00 -9.63
N ALA A 275 -8.97 1.83 -9.89
CA ALA A 275 -10.01 2.19 -8.91
C ALA A 275 -10.76 0.99 -8.33
N ARG A 276 -10.80 -0.13 -9.06
CA ARG A 276 -11.34 -1.39 -8.55
C ARG A 276 -10.62 -1.80 -7.26
N MET A 277 -9.31 -1.58 -7.16
CA MET A 277 -8.52 -1.96 -5.99
C MET A 277 -8.91 -1.13 -4.77
N TYR A 278 -9.06 0.19 -4.91
CA TYR A 278 -9.54 1.01 -3.81
C TYR A 278 -10.98 0.69 -3.42
N TRP A 279 -11.87 0.45 -4.40
CA TRP A 279 -13.24 -0.01 -4.12
C TRP A 279 -13.26 -1.33 -3.35
N SER A 280 -12.46 -2.31 -3.76
CA SER A 280 -12.31 -3.59 -3.08
C SER A 280 -11.83 -3.42 -1.64
N LEU A 281 -10.86 -2.54 -1.39
CA LEU A 281 -10.38 -2.25 -0.04
C LEU A 281 -11.49 -1.67 0.85
N LEU A 282 -12.25 -0.72 0.32
CA LEU A 282 -13.37 -0.09 1.03
C LEU A 282 -14.49 -1.10 1.33
N HIS A 283 -14.77 -1.99 0.39
CA HIS A 283 -15.76 -3.04 0.57
C HIS A 283 -15.32 -4.05 1.63
N VAL A 284 -14.05 -4.51 1.60
CA VAL A 284 -13.48 -5.36 2.67
C VAL A 284 -13.62 -4.69 4.02
N ARG A 285 -13.30 -3.39 4.12
CA ARG A 285 -13.46 -2.65 5.37
C ARG A 285 -14.90 -2.66 5.85
N ALA A 286 -15.86 -2.36 4.97
CA ALA A 286 -17.27 -2.33 5.34
C ALA A 286 -17.76 -3.68 5.86
N GLU A 287 -17.42 -4.77 5.16
CA GLU A 287 -17.77 -6.15 5.55
C GLU A 287 -17.15 -6.55 6.88
N VAL A 288 -15.83 -6.33 7.05
CA VAL A 288 -15.13 -6.68 8.29
C VAL A 288 -15.68 -5.88 9.47
N GLN A 289 -15.97 -4.60 9.28
CA GLN A 289 -16.59 -3.75 10.31
C GLN A 289 -18.01 -4.20 10.66
N ALA A 290 -18.80 -4.63 9.69
CA ALA A 290 -20.13 -5.18 9.92
C ALA A 290 -20.07 -6.49 10.72
N ILE A 291 -19.14 -7.39 10.39
CA ILE A 291 -18.90 -8.65 11.12
C ILE A 291 -18.50 -8.34 12.57
N ILE A 292 -17.51 -7.48 12.78
CA ILE A 292 -17.01 -7.09 14.11
C ILE A 292 -18.13 -6.50 14.97
N ARG A 293 -18.93 -5.57 14.42
CA ARG A 293 -20.07 -4.98 15.14
C ARG A 293 -21.14 -6.01 15.45
N GLY A 294 -21.44 -6.93 14.53
CA GLY A 294 -22.41 -7.99 14.73
C GLY A 294 -22.05 -8.91 15.90
N ILE A 295 -20.77 -9.31 15.99
CA ILE A 295 -20.27 -10.16 17.07
C ILE A 295 -20.31 -9.42 18.42
N SER A 296 -19.81 -8.18 18.47
CA SER A 296 -19.79 -7.41 19.73
C SER A 296 -21.18 -7.15 20.29
N THR A 297 -22.15 -6.90 19.42
CA THR A 297 -23.55 -6.65 19.80
C THR A 297 -24.35 -7.92 20.09
N GLY A 298 -23.79 -9.11 19.85
CA GLY A 298 -24.46 -10.39 20.11
C GLY A 298 -25.56 -10.75 19.10
N PHE A 299 -25.73 -9.97 18.04
CA PHE A 299 -26.69 -10.23 16.94
C PHE A 299 -26.05 -11.00 15.78
N TRP A 300 -24.86 -11.57 15.99
CA TRP A 300 -24.24 -12.43 15.00
C TRP A 300 -25.00 -13.75 14.92
N THR A 301 -25.88 -13.84 13.93
CA THR A 301 -26.37 -15.12 13.43
C THR A 301 -25.42 -15.57 12.33
N GLU A 302 -25.05 -16.84 12.33
CA GLU A 302 -24.31 -17.47 11.24
C GLU A 302 -25.13 -17.27 9.95
N ARG A 303 -24.87 -16.16 9.25
CA ARG A 303 -25.67 -15.75 8.11
C ARG A 303 -25.35 -16.72 6.98
N ARG A 304 -26.09 -17.83 6.88
CA ARG A 304 -26.19 -18.59 5.63
C ARG A 304 -26.56 -17.57 4.57
N ALA A 305 -25.68 -17.45 3.57
CA ALA A 305 -25.78 -16.47 2.52
C ALA A 305 -27.20 -16.42 1.94
N PRO A 306 -27.82 -15.24 1.75
CA PRO A 306 -28.97 -15.15 0.87
C PRO A 306 -28.52 -15.61 -0.52
N ALA A 307 -29.28 -16.54 -1.09
CA ALA A 307 -29.09 -16.98 -2.46
C ALA A 307 -29.28 -15.78 -3.40
N GLY A 308 -28.25 -15.47 -4.18
CA GLY A 308 -28.34 -14.67 -5.40
C GLY A 308 -28.95 -13.29 -5.28
N GLU A 309 -28.18 -12.31 -4.80
CA GLU A 309 -28.29 -10.96 -5.38
C GLU A 309 -27.30 -10.90 -6.55
N ASN A 310 -27.86 -10.67 -7.74
CA ASN A 310 -27.14 -10.68 -9.00
C ASN A 310 -25.96 -9.69 -8.96
N LEU A 311 -24.73 -10.23 -9.06
CA LEU A 311 -23.60 -9.44 -9.50
C LEU A 311 -23.94 -8.83 -10.87
N PRO A 312 -23.60 -7.56 -11.14
CA PRO A 312 -23.65 -7.06 -12.50
C PRO A 312 -22.70 -7.93 -13.34
N ASP A 313 -23.26 -8.56 -14.39
CA ASP A 313 -22.52 -9.41 -15.31
C ASP A 313 -21.24 -8.70 -15.75
N GLY A 314 -20.11 -9.34 -15.45
CA GLY A 314 -18.81 -8.89 -15.95
C GLY A 314 -18.83 -8.97 -17.49
N PRO A 315 -18.34 -7.93 -18.20
CA PRO A 315 -18.25 -8.01 -19.64
C PRO A 315 -17.35 -9.18 -20.06
N PRO A 316 -17.59 -9.79 -21.23
CA PRO A 316 -16.85 -10.97 -21.68
C PRO A 316 -15.35 -10.68 -21.67
N LYS A 317 -14.58 -11.67 -21.22
CA LYS A 317 -13.12 -11.67 -21.02
C LYS A 317 -12.37 -11.12 -22.24
N LYS A 318 -12.31 -9.80 -22.40
CA LYS A 318 -11.33 -9.13 -23.25
C LYS A 318 -10.11 -8.87 -22.39
N LYS A 319 -9.06 -9.64 -22.64
CA LYS A 319 -7.73 -9.45 -22.06
C LYS A 319 -7.29 -8.01 -22.33
N SER A 320 -7.37 -7.14 -21.33
CA SER A 320 -6.70 -5.86 -21.35
C SER A 320 -5.20 -6.13 -21.38
N ARG A 321 -4.60 -5.99 -22.57
CA ARG A 321 -3.15 -6.06 -22.77
C ARG A 321 -2.56 -4.74 -22.28
N MET A 322 -2.33 -4.63 -20.97
CA MET A 322 -1.39 -3.67 -20.41
C MET A 322 -0.39 -4.39 -19.52
N ALA A 323 0.86 -4.42 -19.99
CA ALA A 323 2.16 -4.54 -19.31
C ALA A 323 2.42 -5.59 -18.18
N PHE A 324 1.48 -6.46 -17.81
CA PHE A 324 1.67 -7.40 -16.68
C PHE A 324 1.58 -8.90 -17.02
N ALA A 325 1.51 -9.26 -18.31
CA ALA A 325 1.42 -10.66 -18.74
C ALA A 325 2.73 -11.46 -18.54
N ASP A 326 3.89 -10.80 -18.57
CA ASP A 326 5.20 -11.47 -18.60
C ASP A 326 5.62 -12.12 -17.27
N LEU A 327 4.98 -11.79 -16.13
CA LEU A 327 5.35 -12.37 -14.83
C LEU A 327 4.48 -13.55 -14.37
N ARG A 328 3.26 -13.74 -14.89
CA ARG A 328 2.46 -14.91 -14.48
C ARG A 328 3.04 -16.23 -14.99
N ALA A 329 3.80 -16.20 -16.09
CA ALA A 329 4.40 -17.39 -16.68
C ALA A 329 5.59 -17.95 -15.88
N THR A 330 6.28 -17.13 -15.07
CA THR A 330 7.49 -17.56 -14.35
C THR A 330 7.22 -18.13 -12.95
N SER A 331 6.01 -17.96 -12.41
CA SER A 331 5.61 -18.54 -11.11
C SER A 331 5.29 -20.04 -11.18
N ALA A 332 5.12 -20.61 -12.37
CA ALA A 332 4.65 -21.99 -12.56
C ALA A 332 5.76 -23.06 -12.58
N HIS A 333 7.03 -22.72 -12.31
CA HIS A 333 8.17 -23.64 -12.49
C HIS A 333 9.01 -23.95 -11.24
N PHE A 334 8.64 -23.49 -10.04
CA PHE A 334 9.49 -23.68 -8.85
C PHE A 334 8.71 -24.04 -7.57
N HIS A 335 7.67 -24.87 -7.68
CA HIS A 335 7.18 -25.61 -6.52
C HIS A 335 7.89 -26.96 -6.44
N GLU A 336 9.01 -26.99 -5.72
CA GLU A 336 9.51 -28.15 -4.95
C GLU A 336 10.89 -27.84 -4.35
N ILE A 337 10.97 -27.52 -3.05
CA ILE A 337 12.13 -27.86 -2.19
C ILE A 337 11.62 -28.20 -0.77
N PRO A 338 12.12 -29.27 -0.10
CA PRO A 338 11.53 -29.86 1.11
C PRO A 338 11.94 -29.16 2.41
N LYS A 339 11.15 -29.40 3.46
CA LYS A 339 11.37 -28.94 4.85
C LYS A 339 12.51 -29.73 5.51
N GLU A 340 13.44 -29.03 6.15
CA GLU A 340 14.36 -29.65 7.12
C GLU A 340 14.26 -28.98 8.50
N SER A 341 14.22 -29.83 9.52
CA SER A 341 14.10 -29.48 10.93
C SER A 341 15.47 -29.42 11.57
N SER A 342 15.70 -28.49 12.50
CA SER A 342 16.49 -28.81 13.71
C SER A 342 16.20 -27.84 14.85
N ARG A 343 15.89 -28.44 16.00
CA ARG A 343 15.97 -27.88 17.36
C ARG A 343 17.38 -27.35 17.66
N THR A 344 17.47 -26.33 18.52
CA THR A 344 18.25 -26.41 19.77
C THR A 344 17.76 -25.38 20.80
N LYS A 345 17.73 -25.81 22.07
CA LYS A 345 17.41 -25.05 23.28
C LYS A 345 18.68 -24.39 23.83
N ALA A 346 18.56 -23.23 24.47
CA ALA A 346 19.40 -22.84 25.60
C ALA A 346 18.65 -21.86 26.54
N LYS A 347 18.84 -22.07 27.84
CA LYS A 347 18.19 -21.48 29.02
C LYS A 347 18.99 -20.29 29.58
N SER A 348 18.30 -19.48 30.39
CA SER A 348 18.74 -18.70 31.58
C SER A 348 19.76 -17.57 31.34
N GLU A 349 19.75 -16.41 32.01
CA GLU A 349 19.53 -16.14 33.43
C GLU A 349 18.97 -14.71 33.69
N THR A 350 18.23 -14.62 34.79
CA THR A 350 17.78 -13.44 35.53
C THR A 350 18.92 -12.69 36.22
N ARG A 351 18.89 -11.34 36.23
CA ARG A 351 19.39 -10.56 37.36
C ARG A 351 18.66 -9.22 37.52
N THR A 352 18.44 -8.89 38.79
CA THR A 352 17.48 -7.97 39.40
C THR A 352 18.00 -6.54 39.60
N HIS A 353 17.05 -5.60 39.53
CA HIS A 353 16.85 -4.36 40.30
C HIS A 353 18.05 -3.53 40.82
N HIS A 354 18.04 -2.25 40.43
CA HIS A 354 18.21 -1.13 41.38
C HIS A 354 17.24 0.01 41.03
N ALA A 355 16.49 0.45 42.04
CA ALA A 355 15.62 1.62 42.02
C ALA A 355 16.34 2.80 42.68
N HIS A 356 16.14 4.02 42.17
CA HIS A 356 16.28 5.26 42.94
C HIS A 356 15.19 6.25 42.53
N THR A 357 14.69 6.93 43.56
CA THR A 357 13.41 7.65 43.65
C THR A 357 13.56 9.15 43.37
N SER A 358 12.59 9.67 42.61
CA SER A 358 11.81 10.91 42.77
C SER A 358 12.49 12.25 43.11
N SER A 359 12.23 13.25 42.26
CA SER A 359 11.86 14.60 42.68
C SER A 359 10.75 15.16 41.78
N LYS A 360 9.67 15.65 42.41
CA LYS A 360 8.45 16.21 41.80
C LYS A 360 8.53 17.73 41.82
N LEU A 361 8.15 18.38 40.72
CA LEU A 361 7.59 19.74 40.67
C LEU A 361 6.55 19.77 39.54
N ASN A 362 5.37 20.32 39.82
CA ASN A 362 4.17 20.44 38.97
C ASN A 362 3.41 21.69 39.48
N PRO A 363 2.38 22.20 38.79
CA PRO A 363 2.11 22.35 37.35
C PRO A 363 1.55 23.76 36.99
N GLU A 364 1.18 24.01 35.72
CA GLU A 364 0.05 24.84 35.21
C GLU A 364 0.18 25.04 33.67
N PRO A 365 -0.88 25.33 32.88
CA PRO A 365 -1.56 24.31 32.07
C PRO A 365 -1.45 24.56 30.55
N SER A 366 -1.53 23.50 29.74
CA SER A 366 -1.89 23.63 28.32
C SER A 366 -2.74 22.44 27.84
N LEU A 367 -3.82 22.78 27.15
CA LEU A 367 -4.86 21.91 26.63
C LEU A 367 -4.38 21.09 25.40
N GLY A 368 -4.73 19.81 25.30
CA GLY A 368 -4.69 19.02 24.05
C GLY A 368 -4.24 17.56 24.22
N PRO A 369 -4.84 16.57 23.50
CA PRO A 369 -5.25 15.32 24.14
C PRO A 369 -4.17 14.22 24.22
N LYS A 370 -3.91 13.78 25.45
CA LYS A 370 -3.31 12.51 25.83
C LYS A 370 -4.19 11.34 25.34
N ARG A 371 -4.00 10.87 24.10
CA ARG A 371 -4.56 9.59 23.60
C ARG A 371 -3.57 8.72 22.83
N LYS A 372 -2.29 9.11 22.74
CA LYS A 372 -1.27 8.35 21.99
C LYS A 372 -0.48 7.33 22.81
N LEU A 373 -0.59 7.31 24.15
CA LEU A 373 0.22 6.43 25.00
C LEU A 373 -0.49 5.14 25.47
N ASP A 374 -1.81 5.04 25.35
CA ASP A 374 -2.54 3.86 25.83
C ASP A 374 -2.63 2.73 24.79
N ALA A 375 -2.32 3.01 23.51
CA ALA A 375 -2.36 2.01 22.45
C ALA A 375 -1.27 0.92 22.58
N PHE A 376 -0.16 1.20 23.29
CA PHE A 376 0.97 0.28 23.42
C PHE A 376 0.83 -0.73 24.58
N LYS A 377 -0.04 -0.46 25.56
CA LYS A 377 -0.21 -1.33 26.74
C LYS A 377 -1.27 -2.43 26.56
N VAL A 378 -2.07 -2.37 25.50
CA VAL A 378 -3.12 -3.37 25.23
C VAL A 378 -2.53 -4.67 24.67
N GLU A 379 -1.37 -4.64 24.01
CA GLU A 379 -0.72 -5.87 23.49
C GLU A 379 -0.04 -6.72 24.59
N SER A 380 0.21 -6.16 25.78
CA SER A 380 0.90 -6.87 26.88
C SER A 380 -0.03 -7.57 27.88
N ASN A 381 -1.34 -7.31 27.85
CA ASN A 381 -2.34 -7.89 28.76
C ASN A 381 -3.36 -8.76 28.03
N ILE A 382 -2.92 -9.51 27.03
CA ILE A 382 -3.80 -10.38 26.25
C ILE A 382 -3.91 -11.74 26.96
N SER A 383 -5.15 -12.18 27.21
CA SER A 383 -5.50 -13.50 27.77
C SER A 383 -4.68 -14.65 27.12
N PRO A 384 -4.26 -15.69 27.88
CA PRO A 384 -3.50 -16.83 27.36
C PRO A 384 -4.11 -17.48 26.11
N ASP A 385 -5.44 -17.43 25.94
CA ASP A 385 -6.14 -18.03 24.79
C ASP A 385 -5.87 -17.32 23.45
N VAL A 386 -5.61 -16.00 23.46
CA VAL A 386 -5.33 -15.23 22.23
C VAL A 386 -3.89 -15.45 21.74
N LYS A 387 -3.00 -16.06 22.55
CA LYS A 387 -1.66 -16.44 22.07
C LYS A 387 -1.74 -17.54 21.01
N ALA A 388 -2.74 -18.42 21.10
CA ALA A 388 -3.01 -19.51 20.16
C ALA A 388 -3.57 -19.03 18.81
N PHE A 389 -4.00 -17.77 18.73
CA PHE A 389 -4.52 -17.19 17.50
C PHE A 389 -3.48 -17.16 16.38
N ASN A 390 -3.94 -17.45 15.17
CA ASN A 390 -3.16 -17.24 13.97
C ASN A 390 -2.89 -15.73 13.76
N PRO A 391 -1.99 -15.34 12.84
CA PRO A 391 -1.66 -13.92 12.62
C PRO A 391 -2.88 -13.04 12.27
N MET A 392 -3.91 -13.61 11.65
CA MET A 392 -5.10 -12.90 11.19
C MET A 392 -6.09 -12.69 12.34
N GLU A 393 -6.36 -13.75 13.10
CA GLU A 393 -7.14 -13.69 14.35
C GLU A 393 -6.56 -12.65 15.31
N LYS A 394 -5.23 -12.53 15.38
CA LYS A 394 -4.55 -11.48 16.17
C LYS A 394 -4.83 -10.07 15.67
N ILE A 395 -4.96 -9.87 14.35
CA ILE A 395 -5.30 -8.57 13.77
C ILE A 395 -6.73 -8.17 14.19
N TYR A 396 -7.71 -9.05 14.01
CA TYR A 396 -9.11 -8.74 14.36
C TYR A 396 -9.33 -8.66 15.86
N ALA A 397 -8.70 -9.54 16.65
CA ALA A 397 -8.74 -9.43 18.11
C ALA A 397 -8.23 -8.07 18.58
N GLY A 398 -7.17 -7.54 17.93
CA GLY A 398 -6.69 -6.19 18.16
C GLY A 398 -7.71 -5.11 17.77
N MET A 399 -8.45 -5.29 16.67
CA MET A 399 -9.52 -4.36 16.26
C MET A 399 -10.69 -4.36 17.24
N VAL A 400 -11.17 -5.55 17.63
CA VAL A 400 -12.24 -5.72 18.62
C VAL A 400 -11.83 -5.17 19.98
N ALA A 401 -10.59 -5.42 20.41
CA ALA A 401 -10.07 -4.85 21.66
C ALA A 401 -10.09 -3.32 21.66
N ARG A 402 -9.76 -2.69 20.52
CA ARG A 402 -9.78 -1.23 20.37
C ARG A 402 -11.19 -0.65 20.36
N GLU A 403 -12.13 -1.33 19.73
CA GLU A 403 -13.51 -0.83 19.58
C GLU A 403 -14.42 -1.16 20.77
N PHE A 404 -14.24 -2.32 21.42
CA PHE A 404 -15.19 -2.87 22.40
C PHE A 404 -14.55 -3.33 23.72
N GLY A 405 -13.24 -3.13 23.91
CA GLY A 405 -12.55 -3.46 25.15
C GLY A 405 -12.51 -4.97 25.46
N SER A 406 -12.32 -5.32 26.74
CA SER A 406 -12.11 -6.70 27.20
C SER A 406 -13.33 -7.61 27.06
N GLU A 407 -14.54 -7.05 27.14
CA GLU A 407 -15.80 -7.80 26.99
C GLU A 407 -16.00 -8.31 25.55
N GLY A 408 -15.60 -7.51 24.55
CA GLY A 408 -15.58 -7.92 23.14
C GLY A 408 -14.59 -9.07 22.88
N ILE A 409 -13.43 -9.06 23.54
CA ILE A 409 -12.42 -10.13 23.42
C ILE A 409 -12.97 -11.45 23.97
N ALA A 410 -13.68 -11.42 25.10
CA ALA A 410 -14.26 -12.63 25.70
C ALA A 410 -15.32 -13.30 24.80
N LYS A 411 -16.12 -12.50 24.07
CA LYS A 411 -17.04 -13.01 23.05
C LYS A 411 -16.29 -13.55 21.82
N LEU A 412 -15.25 -12.83 21.39
CA LEU A 412 -14.42 -13.23 20.24
C LEU A 412 -13.68 -14.56 20.46
N VAL A 413 -13.21 -14.84 21.68
CA VAL A 413 -12.58 -16.14 22.00
C VAL A 413 -13.56 -17.32 21.82
N LYS A 414 -14.86 -17.10 22.06
CA LYS A 414 -15.88 -18.14 21.87
C LYS A 414 -16.15 -18.42 20.39
N ASP A 415 -16.15 -17.38 19.56
CA ASP A 415 -16.57 -17.45 18.15
C ASP A 415 -15.41 -17.32 17.14
N SER A 416 -14.15 -17.41 17.58
CA SER A 416 -12.95 -17.11 16.78
C SER A 416 -12.91 -17.85 15.43
N LYS A 417 -13.24 -19.15 15.43
CA LYS A 417 -13.26 -19.97 14.20
C LYS A 417 -14.36 -19.53 13.22
N ALA A 418 -15.52 -19.15 13.73
CA ALA A 418 -16.65 -18.72 12.92
C ALA A 418 -16.40 -17.32 12.33
N MET A 419 -15.76 -16.45 13.10
CA MET A 419 -15.30 -15.14 12.65
C MET A 419 -14.24 -15.27 11.54
N ASP A 420 -13.23 -16.14 11.73
CA ASP A 420 -12.22 -16.40 10.72
C ASP A 420 -12.86 -16.90 9.41
N ALA A 421 -13.78 -17.86 9.48
CA ALA A 421 -14.48 -18.35 8.30
C ALA A 421 -15.32 -17.26 7.60
N ALA A 422 -16.01 -16.41 8.35
CA ALA A 422 -16.81 -15.31 7.81
C ALA A 422 -15.94 -14.24 7.13
N ILE A 423 -14.80 -13.89 7.75
CA ILE A 423 -13.87 -12.90 7.19
C ILE A 423 -13.13 -13.49 5.98
N GLU A 424 -12.73 -14.76 6.03
CA GLU A 424 -12.19 -15.50 4.89
C GLU A 424 -13.15 -15.49 3.71
N GLU A 425 -14.44 -15.75 3.95
CA GLU A 425 -15.47 -15.72 2.91
C GLU A 425 -15.68 -14.30 2.36
N ALA A 426 -15.70 -13.27 3.22
CA ALA A 426 -15.79 -11.88 2.78
C ALA A 426 -14.59 -11.50 1.89
N LEU A 427 -13.38 -11.89 2.30
CA LEU A 427 -12.16 -11.69 1.53
C LEU A 427 -12.16 -12.49 0.24
N ARG A 428 -12.68 -13.72 0.24
CA ARG A 428 -12.81 -14.56 -0.95
C ARG A 428 -13.78 -13.94 -1.95
N LYS A 429 -14.93 -13.40 -1.50
CA LYS A 429 -15.88 -12.69 -2.36
C LYS A 429 -15.25 -11.46 -3.00
N VAL A 430 -14.49 -10.68 -2.22
CA VAL A 430 -13.74 -9.54 -2.77
C VAL A 430 -12.64 -10.02 -3.71
N HIS A 431 -11.95 -11.11 -3.40
CA HIS A 431 -10.85 -11.60 -4.21
C HIS A 431 -11.30 -12.22 -5.54
N LEU A 432 -12.45 -12.91 -5.56
CA LEU A 432 -13.13 -13.36 -6.78
C LEU A 432 -13.57 -12.19 -7.66
N SER A 433 -13.75 -11.01 -7.09
CA SER A 433 -14.01 -9.78 -7.86
C SER A 433 -12.73 -9.07 -8.36
N LEU A 434 -11.54 -9.50 -7.92
CA LEU A 434 -10.24 -8.96 -8.35
C LEU A 434 -9.58 -9.79 -9.47
N ILE A 435 -10.04 -11.01 -9.73
CA ILE A 435 -9.60 -11.93 -10.81
C ILE A 435 -10.56 -11.81 -12.00
#